data_AF-A0AAN7AM37-F1
#
_entry.id   AF-A0AAN7AM37-F1
#
_cell.length_a   1.000
_cell.length_b   1.000
_cell.length_c   1.000
_cell.angle_alpha   90.00
_cell.angle_beta   90.00
_cell.angle_gamma   90.00
#
_symmetry.space_group_name_H-M   'P 1'
#
loop_
_entity.id
_entity.type
_entity.pdbx_description
1 polymer ?
#
loop_
_entity_poly.entity_id
_entity_poly.type
_entity_poly.pdbx_seq_one_letter_code
_entity_poly.pdbx_strand_id
1 'polypeptide(L)'
;MSQSLAKECNELKERYDTCFLKWYSEKYLRGISTTDNNECAGLFKEYSKCLHVALKERGIDKLVEEAREDNKENDAALLGKKKSGYITARWDLVTRLYELAIFAWDYGVVSRAAKGFAALTLVFVLIFIPVERLATLESNLGPEFRLENN
;
A
#
# COMPACT_ATOMS: atom_id res chain seq x y z
N MET A 1 18.23 34.65 -14.31
CA MET A 1 16.91 34.76 -13.64
C MET A 1 15.83 34.47 -14.67
N SER A 2 14.88 33.58 -14.37
CA SER A 2 13.73 33.34 -15.24
C SER A 2 12.78 34.54 -15.18
N GLN A 3 12.21 34.92 -16.32
CA GLN A 3 11.17 35.95 -16.32
C GLN A 3 9.91 35.40 -15.66
N SER A 4 9.29 36.22 -14.82
CA SER A 4 7.93 36.00 -14.35
C SER A 4 6.97 36.01 -15.54
N LEU A 5 5.86 35.30 -15.39
CA LEU A 5 4.76 35.28 -16.35
C LEU A 5 4.33 36.72 -16.68
N ALA A 6 4.32 37.59 -15.68
CA ALA A 6 3.97 39.02 -15.77
C ALA A 6 5.23 39.90 -15.64
N LYS A 7 5.42 40.83 -16.58
CA LYS A 7 6.62 41.70 -16.59
C LYS A 7 6.64 42.66 -15.40
N GLU A 8 5.47 43.04 -14.93
CA GLU A 8 5.21 43.86 -13.75
C GLU A 8 5.59 43.18 -12.42
N CYS A 9 5.62 41.84 -12.38
CA CYS A 9 6.00 41.09 -11.17
C CYS A 9 7.46 40.61 -11.17
N ASN A 10 8.28 41.01 -12.16
CA ASN A 10 9.65 40.53 -12.30
C ASN A 10 10.56 40.95 -11.14
N GLU A 11 10.45 42.19 -10.67
CA GLU A 11 11.29 42.69 -9.58
C GLU A 11 11.02 41.94 -8.26
N LEU A 12 9.74 41.71 -7.94
CA LEU A 12 9.33 40.96 -6.75
C LEU A 12 9.77 39.50 -6.82
N LYS A 13 9.70 38.90 -8.02
CA LYS A 13 10.19 37.55 -8.27
C LYS A 13 11.69 37.44 -8.02
N GLU A 14 12.48 38.38 -8.53
CA GLU A 14 13.94 38.34 -8.39
C GLU A 14 14.37 38.41 -6.92
N ARG A 15 13.75 39.31 -6.14
CA ARG A 15 14.00 39.41 -4.69
C ARG A 15 13.60 38.14 -3.94
N TYR A 16 12.44 37.56 -4.28
CA TYR A 16 11.98 36.31 -3.69
C TYR A 16 12.87 35.12 -4.05
N ASP A 17 13.19 34.93 -5.33
CA ASP A 17 14.00 33.81 -5.83
C ASP A 17 15.41 33.86 -5.22
N THR A 18 16.01 35.04 -5.10
CA THR A 18 17.32 35.22 -4.45
C THR A 18 17.30 34.77 -2.99
N CYS A 19 16.27 35.19 -2.23
CA CYS A 19 16.07 34.78 -0.84
C CYS A 19 15.85 33.26 -0.76
N PHE A 20 14.93 32.74 -1.58
CA PHE A 20 14.53 31.34 -1.59
C PHE A 20 15.69 30.41 -1.94
N LEU A 21 16.50 30.72 -2.95
CA LEU A 21 17.64 29.88 -3.36
C LEU A 21 18.71 29.81 -2.27
N LYS A 22 18.98 30.92 -1.58
CA LYS A 22 19.89 30.92 -0.42
C LYS A 22 19.35 30.04 0.71
N TRP A 23 18.09 30.25 1.09
CA TRP A 23 17.43 29.45 2.11
C TRP A 23 17.36 27.95 1.72
N TYR A 24 17.05 27.65 0.47
CA TYR A 24 16.91 26.29 -0.04
C TYR A 24 18.23 25.53 0.01
N SER A 25 19.32 26.15 -0.44
CA SER A 25 20.65 25.53 -0.43
C SER A 25 21.27 25.43 0.96
N GLU A 26 21.05 26.43 1.81
CA GLU A 26 21.71 26.50 3.11
C GLU A 26 20.95 25.83 4.26
N LYS A 27 19.62 25.88 4.23
CA LYS A 27 18.76 25.42 5.33
C LYS A 27 18.01 24.15 4.94
N TYR A 28 17.25 24.20 3.85
CA TYR A 28 16.37 23.11 3.44
C TYR A 28 17.17 21.85 3.05
N LEU A 29 18.11 21.96 2.11
CA LEU A 29 18.90 20.81 1.65
C LEU A 29 19.86 20.26 2.72
N ARG A 30 20.22 21.06 3.72
CA ARG A 30 21.11 20.65 4.82
C ARG A 30 20.37 20.05 6.01
N GLY A 31 19.03 19.95 5.97
CA GLY A 31 18.23 19.39 7.05
C GLY A 31 18.19 20.24 8.32
N ILE A 32 18.64 21.49 8.25
CA ILE A 32 18.59 22.45 9.36
C ILE A 32 17.24 23.16 9.26
N SER A 33 16.16 22.47 9.62
CA SER A 33 14.83 23.07 9.67
C SER A 33 14.64 23.71 11.05
N THR A 34 15.06 24.96 11.21
CA THR A 34 14.61 25.76 12.35
C THR A 34 13.09 25.88 12.29
N THR A 35 12.41 25.75 13.43
CA THR A 35 10.94 25.58 13.52
C THR A 35 10.13 26.79 12.99
N ASP A 36 10.78 27.92 12.69
CA ASP A 36 10.18 29.11 12.07
C ASP A 36 10.98 29.55 10.84
N ASN A 37 10.69 28.94 9.68
CA ASN A 37 11.34 29.22 8.39
C ASN A 37 10.57 30.26 7.55
N ASN A 38 10.26 31.41 8.13
CA ASN A 38 9.45 32.46 7.49
C ASN A 38 10.29 33.62 6.91
N GLU A 39 11.61 33.48 6.79
CA GLU A 39 12.53 34.51 6.30
C GLU A 39 12.13 35.08 4.92
N CYS A 40 11.66 34.22 4.00
CA CYS A 40 11.22 34.64 2.66
C CYS A 40 9.69 34.74 2.53
N ALA A 41 8.93 34.53 3.60
CA ALA A 41 7.46 34.49 3.53
C ALA A 41 6.85 35.87 3.23
N GLY A 42 7.46 36.95 3.70
CA GLY A 42 7.05 38.32 3.39
C GLY A 42 7.16 38.62 1.89
N LEU A 43 8.35 38.36 1.31
CA LEU A 43 8.62 38.53 -0.12
C LEU A 43 7.70 37.67 -0.99
N PHE A 44 7.42 36.43 -0.56
CA PHE A 44 6.51 35.55 -1.28
C PHE A 44 5.09 36.08 -1.32
N LYS A 45 4.57 36.63 -0.21
CA LYS A 45 3.21 37.17 -0.17
C LYS A 45 3.02 38.32 -1.15
N GLU A 46 4.01 39.20 -1.28
CA GLU A 46 3.96 40.32 -2.23
C GLU A 46 3.99 39.83 -3.68
N TYR A 47 4.90 38.92 -3.99
CA TYR A 47 4.98 38.29 -5.30
C TYR A 47 3.71 37.51 -5.66
N SER A 48 3.19 36.70 -4.72
CA SER A 48 1.97 35.89 -4.89
C SER A 48 0.74 36.76 -5.17
N LYS A 49 0.59 37.89 -4.48
CA LYS A 49 -0.48 38.86 -4.77
C LYS A 49 -0.40 39.39 -6.20
N CYS A 50 0.80 39.78 -6.65
CA CYS A 50 1.01 40.25 -8.03
C CYS A 50 0.70 39.15 -9.05
N LEU A 51 1.13 37.92 -8.77
CA LEU A 51 0.92 36.76 -9.63
C LEU A 51 -0.57 36.39 -9.77
N HIS A 52 -1.36 36.44 -8.69
CA HIS A 52 -2.78 36.11 -8.73
C HIS A 52 -3.58 37.05 -9.65
N VAL A 53 -3.23 38.34 -9.70
CA VAL A 53 -3.85 39.28 -10.64
C VAL A 53 -3.52 38.90 -12.09
N ALA A 54 -2.24 38.66 -12.37
CA ALA A 54 -1.78 38.28 -13.70
C ALA A 54 -2.31 36.90 -14.18
N LEU A 55 -2.54 35.95 -13.27
CA LEU A 55 -3.12 34.64 -13.57
C LEU A 55 -4.58 34.75 -14.01
N LYS A 56 -5.32 35.66 -13.36
CA LYS A 56 -6.73 35.92 -13.66
C LYS A 56 -6.90 36.61 -15.01
N GLU A 57 -6.05 37.58 -15.33
CA GLU A 57 -6.06 38.26 -16.64
C GLU A 57 -5.75 37.30 -17.80
N ARG A 58 -4.89 36.31 -17.56
CA ARG A 58 -4.57 35.28 -18.58
C ARG A 58 -5.55 34.12 -18.63
N GLY A 59 -6.52 34.05 -17.72
CA GLY A 59 -7.50 32.97 -17.67
C GLY A 59 -6.92 31.60 -17.25
N ILE A 60 -5.69 31.58 -16.73
CA ILE A 60 -5.00 30.34 -16.29
C ILE A 60 -5.46 29.92 -14.89
N ASP A 61 -6.05 30.86 -14.14
CA ASP A 61 -6.51 30.67 -12.76
C ASP A 61 -7.39 29.42 -12.60
N LYS A 62 -8.38 29.23 -13.50
CA LYS A 62 -9.28 28.07 -13.47
C LYS A 62 -8.55 26.74 -13.66
N LEU A 63 -7.60 26.69 -14.59
CA LEU A 63 -6.82 25.48 -14.88
C LEU A 63 -5.89 25.11 -13.71
N VAL A 64 -5.37 26.12 -13.02
CA VAL A 64 -4.50 25.93 -11.85
C VAL A 64 -5.31 25.45 -10.65
N GLU A 65 -6.50 26.00 -10.44
CA GLU A 65 -7.40 25.54 -9.38
C GLU A 65 -7.89 24.11 -9.62
N GLU A 66 -8.31 23.79 -10.84
CA GLU A 66 -8.73 22.44 -11.22
C GLU A 66 -7.60 21.42 -11.00
N ALA A 67 -6.39 21.71 -11.50
CA ALA A 67 -5.23 20.82 -11.29
C ALA A 67 -4.86 20.65 -9.80
N ARG A 68 -5.16 21.64 -8.95
CA ARG A 68 -4.94 21.56 -7.50
C ARG A 68 -6.00 20.71 -6.80
N GLU A 69 -7.27 20.85 -7.19
CA GLU A 69 -8.35 20.05 -6.61
C GLU A 69 -8.22 18.58 -7.03
N ASP A 70 -7.85 18.29 -8.27
CA ASP A 70 -7.62 16.91 -8.76
C ASP A 70 -6.54 16.16 -7.96
N ASN A 71 -5.53 16.88 -7.45
CA ASN A 71 -4.45 16.28 -6.67
C ASN A 71 -4.68 16.32 -5.16
N LYS A 72 -5.76 16.95 -4.69
CA LYS A 72 -6.01 17.19 -3.26
C LYS A 72 -6.13 15.90 -2.44
N GLU A 73 -6.76 14.87 -2.99
CA GLU A 73 -6.87 13.57 -2.32
C GLU A 73 -5.51 12.87 -2.22
N ASN A 74 -4.70 12.95 -3.29
CA ASN A 74 -3.34 12.39 -3.32
C ASN A 74 -2.42 13.10 -2.32
N ASP A 75 -2.49 14.43 -2.28
CA ASP A 75 -1.74 15.27 -1.33
C ASP A 75 -2.20 15.02 0.11
N ALA A 76 -3.50 14.87 0.34
CA ALA A 76 -4.05 14.53 1.66
C ALA A 76 -3.60 13.13 2.11
N ALA A 77 -3.57 12.15 1.21
CA ALA A 77 -3.04 10.82 1.50
C ALA A 77 -1.53 10.85 1.79
N LEU A 78 -0.75 11.64 1.05
CA LEU A 78 0.70 11.77 1.22
C LEU A 78 1.07 12.53 2.51
N LEU A 79 0.42 13.67 2.76
CA LEU A 79 0.67 14.51 3.94
C LEU A 79 0.06 13.90 5.21
N GLY A 80 -1.05 13.17 5.08
CA GLY A 80 -1.71 12.42 6.16
C GLY A 80 -0.92 11.20 6.64
N LYS A 81 -0.08 10.59 5.78
CA LYS A 81 0.80 9.47 6.15
C LYS A 81 1.85 9.80 7.21
N LYS A 82 2.12 11.07 7.50
CA LYS A 82 3.08 11.46 8.56
C LYS A 82 2.64 11.08 9.98
N LYS A 83 1.36 10.78 10.24
CA LYS A 83 0.89 10.44 11.59
C LYS A 83 0.75 8.93 11.86
N SER A 84 0.94 8.05 10.87
CA SER A 84 0.65 6.63 11.07
C SER A 84 1.38 5.72 10.07
N GLY A 85 2.71 5.75 10.10
CA GLY A 85 3.54 4.92 9.21
C GLY A 85 3.44 3.42 9.48
N TYR A 86 3.09 2.99 10.69
CA TYR A 86 3.02 1.57 11.07
C TYR A 86 1.63 0.95 10.92
N ILE A 87 0.55 1.73 11.09
CA ILE A 87 -0.82 1.19 11.06
C ILE A 87 -1.37 1.23 9.63
N THR A 88 -1.06 2.26 8.82
CA THR A 88 -1.59 2.36 7.44
C THR A 88 -0.95 1.36 6.47
N ALA A 89 0.35 1.05 6.61
CA ALA A 89 1.00 -0.01 5.84
C ALA A 89 0.49 -1.42 6.22
N ARG A 90 0.03 -1.59 7.47
CA ARG A 90 -0.55 -2.86 7.95
C ARG A 90 -1.91 -3.12 7.34
N TRP A 91 -2.74 -2.08 7.20
CA TRP A 91 -4.04 -2.19 6.57
C TRP A 91 -3.95 -2.51 5.07
N ASP A 92 -2.94 -1.98 4.37
CA ASP A 92 -2.69 -2.27 2.95
C ASP A 92 -2.37 -3.75 2.68
N LEU A 93 -1.59 -4.39 3.57
CA LEU A 93 -1.28 -5.82 3.47
C LEU A 93 -2.53 -6.69 3.72
N VAL A 94 -3.40 -6.26 4.62
CA VAL A 94 -4.62 -6.99 5.01
C VAL A 94 -5.68 -6.91 3.92
N THR A 95 -5.94 -5.74 3.33
CA THR A 95 -6.84 -5.62 2.18
C THR A 95 -6.35 -6.43 1.00
N ARG A 96 -5.04 -6.43 0.73
CA ARG A 96 -4.46 -7.22 -0.36
C ARG A 96 -4.55 -8.73 -0.10
N LEU A 97 -4.37 -9.18 1.14
CA LEU A 97 -4.60 -10.57 1.55
C LEU A 97 -6.07 -10.98 1.44
N TYR A 98 -7.00 -10.08 1.76
CA TYR A 98 -8.45 -10.33 1.68
C TYR A 98 -8.91 -10.51 0.23
N GLU A 99 -8.46 -9.64 -0.68
CA GLU A 99 -8.66 -9.78 -2.14
C GLU A 99 -8.11 -11.13 -2.68
N LEU A 100 -6.90 -11.50 -2.27
CA LEU A 100 -6.28 -12.79 -2.61
C LEU A 100 -7.08 -13.99 -2.07
N ALA A 101 -7.66 -13.86 -0.88
CA ALA A 101 -8.47 -14.92 -0.28
C ALA A 101 -9.83 -15.08 -0.99
N ILE A 102 -10.48 -13.97 -1.37
CA ILE A 102 -11.72 -13.99 -2.15
C ILE A 102 -11.45 -14.60 -3.53
N PHE A 103 -10.40 -14.16 -4.23
CA PHE A 103 -9.98 -14.78 -5.49
C PHE A 103 -9.64 -16.27 -5.33
N ALA A 104 -8.92 -16.68 -4.28
CA ALA A 104 -8.61 -18.09 -4.08
C ALA A 104 -9.85 -18.97 -3.83
N TRP A 105 -10.90 -18.40 -3.23
CA TRP A 105 -12.19 -19.05 -3.04
C TRP A 105 -12.95 -19.15 -4.37
N ASP A 106 -13.06 -18.05 -5.12
CA ASP A 106 -13.81 -17.99 -6.39
C ASP A 106 -13.17 -18.85 -7.50
N TYR A 107 -11.84 -19.01 -7.49
CA TYR A 107 -11.11 -19.79 -8.50
C TYR A 107 -10.99 -21.29 -8.17
N GLY A 108 -11.67 -21.77 -7.11
CA GLY A 108 -11.96 -23.20 -6.92
C GLY A 108 -10.76 -24.11 -6.64
N VAL A 109 -9.61 -23.55 -6.25
CA VAL A 109 -8.42 -24.36 -5.90
C VAL A 109 -8.66 -25.15 -4.62
N VAL A 110 -9.33 -24.52 -3.64
CA VAL A 110 -9.67 -25.15 -2.35
C VAL A 110 -10.62 -26.34 -2.54
N SER A 111 -11.58 -26.22 -3.46
CA SER A 111 -12.54 -27.30 -3.72
C SER A 111 -11.91 -28.50 -4.43
N ARG A 112 -10.91 -28.28 -5.30
CA ARG A 112 -10.13 -29.36 -5.92
C ARG A 112 -9.24 -30.08 -4.91
N ALA A 113 -8.58 -29.35 -4.01
CA ALA A 113 -7.75 -29.93 -2.96
C ALA A 113 -8.58 -30.74 -1.95
N ALA A 114 -9.73 -30.22 -1.52
CA ALA A 114 -10.64 -30.92 -0.61
C ALA A 114 -11.16 -32.24 -1.20
N LYS A 115 -11.49 -32.25 -2.49
CA LYS A 115 -11.98 -33.45 -3.17
C LYS A 115 -10.89 -34.52 -3.32
N GLY A 116 -9.65 -34.11 -3.58
CA GLY A 116 -8.49 -35.01 -3.60
C GLY A 116 -8.20 -35.62 -2.23
N PHE A 117 -8.23 -34.81 -1.17
CA PHE A 117 -8.04 -35.29 0.20
C PHE A 117 -9.12 -36.29 0.60
N ALA A 118 -10.40 -35.98 0.33
CA ALA A 118 -11.51 -36.88 0.61
C ALA A 118 -11.37 -38.23 -0.12
N ALA A 119 -10.94 -38.23 -1.39
CA ALA A 119 -10.70 -39.45 -2.14
C ALA A 119 -9.54 -40.28 -1.56
N LEU A 120 -8.42 -39.63 -1.20
CA LEU A 120 -7.28 -40.30 -0.58
C LEU A 120 -7.63 -40.92 0.77
N THR A 121 -8.40 -40.22 1.61
CA THR A 121 -8.89 -40.77 2.88
C THR A 121 -9.77 -41.99 2.66
N LEU A 122 -10.68 -41.94 1.68
CA LEU A 122 -11.57 -43.06 1.38
C LEU A 122 -10.77 -44.29 0.90
N VAL A 123 -9.80 -44.09 0.02
CA VAL A 123 -8.91 -45.16 -0.47
C VAL A 123 -8.08 -45.75 0.67
N PHE A 124 -7.52 -44.92 1.55
CA PHE A 124 -6.76 -45.37 2.71
C PHE A 124 -7.64 -46.25 3.63
N VAL A 125 -8.84 -45.80 3.95
CA VAL A 125 -9.78 -46.54 4.79
C VAL A 125 -10.19 -47.87 4.14
N LEU A 126 -10.45 -47.89 2.83
CA LEU A 126 -10.78 -49.11 2.10
C LEU A 126 -9.62 -50.11 2.00
N ILE A 127 -8.37 -49.70 2.16
CA ILE A 127 -7.21 -50.60 2.12
C ILE A 127 -6.81 -51.04 3.53
N PHE A 128 -6.78 -50.13 4.51
CA PHE A 128 -6.34 -50.46 5.86
C PHE A 128 -7.37 -51.26 6.66
N ILE A 129 -8.68 -50.99 6.50
CA ILE A 129 -9.73 -51.79 7.16
C ILE A 129 -9.68 -53.27 6.76
N PRO A 130 -9.64 -53.68 5.48
CA PRO A 130 -9.59 -55.09 5.14
C PRO A 130 -8.28 -55.74 5.60
N VAL A 131 -7.15 -55.03 5.58
CA VAL A 131 -5.87 -55.56 6.09
C VAL A 131 -5.99 -55.90 7.59
N GLU A 132 -6.60 -55.03 8.39
CA GLU A 132 -6.85 -55.31 9.82
C GLU A 132 -7.85 -56.46 10.02
N ARG A 133 -8.85 -56.60 9.13
CA ARG A 133 -9.83 -57.69 9.18
C ARG A 133 -9.23 -59.04 8.78
N LEU A 134 -8.34 -59.09 7.80
CA LEU A 134 -7.59 -60.30 7.45
C LEU A 134 -6.66 -60.70 8.59
N ALA A 135 -5.93 -59.74 9.18
CA ALA A 135 -5.04 -60.01 10.32
C ALA A 135 -5.80 -60.57 11.53
N THR A 136 -7.02 -60.08 11.79
CA THR A 136 -7.87 -60.61 12.88
C THR A 136 -8.48 -61.98 12.56
N LEU A 137 -8.71 -62.33 11.29
CA LEU A 137 -9.18 -63.66 10.92
C LEU A 137 -8.10 -64.72 11.18
N GLU A 138 -6.85 -64.43 10.82
CA GLU A 138 -5.71 -65.34 11.07
C GLU A 138 -5.39 -65.47 12.56
N SER A 139 -5.46 -64.37 13.33
CA SER A 139 -5.22 -64.44 14.78
C SER A 139 -6.25 -65.28 15.55
N ASN A 140 -7.49 -65.40 15.04
CA ASN A 140 -8.56 -66.17 15.67
C ASN A 140 -8.53 -67.67 15.34
N LEU A 141 -7.87 -68.08 14.24
CA LEU A 141 -7.61 -69.49 13.91
C LEU A 141 -6.30 -70.02 14.54
N GLY A 142 -5.39 -69.11 14.93
CA GLY A 142 -4.13 -69.43 15.59
C GLY A 142 -4.18 -70.16 16.96
N PRO A 143 -5.18 -69.97 17.85
CA PRO A 143 -5.21 -70.67 19.13
C PRO A 143 -5.62 -72.14 19.02
N GLU A 144 -6.38 -72.54 17.98
CA GLU A 144 -6.90 -73.91 17.85
C GLU A 144 -5.84 -74.89 17.29
N PHE A 145 -4.92 -74.43 16.43
CA PHE A 145 -3.84 -75.26 15.88
C PHE A 145 -2.70 -75.58 16.87
N ARG A 146 -2.69 -74.96 18.06
CA ARG A 146 -1.70 -75.25 19.12
C ARG A 146 -2.13 -76.36 20.07
N LEU A 147 -3.43 -76.68 20.15
CA LEU A 147 -3.92 -77.77 21.00
C LEU A 147 -3.96 -79.12 20.28
N GLU A 148 -3.89 -79.16 18.95
CA GLU A 148 -3.83 -80.42 18.18
C GLU A 148 -2.40 -80.90 17.90
N ASN A 149 -1.39 -80.10 18.24
CA ASN A 149 0.04 -80.41 18.09
C ASN A 149 0.81 -80.43 19.43
N ASN A 150 0.15 -80.81 20.53
CA ASN A 150 0.80 -81.16 21.79
C ASN A 150 0.19 -82.43 22.40
#